data_AF-A0A067SHT9-F1
#
_entry.id   AF-A0A067SHT9-F1
#
_cell.length_a   1.000
_cell.length_b   1.000
_cell.length_c   1.000
_cell.angle_alpha   90.00
_cell.angle_beta   90.00
_cell.angle_gamma   90.00
#
_symmetry.space_group_name_H-M   'P 1'
#
loop_
_entity.id
_entity.type
_entity.pdbx_description
1 polymer ?
#
loop_
_entity_poly.entity_id
_entity_poly.type
_entity_poly.pdbx_seq_one_letter_code
_entity_poly.pdbx_strand_id
1 'polypeptide(L)'
;MIMLLQSLVLLFLVLPVAFATTSTVCGWSGTAPFCNGKCSSSQTKLPSPLDDCGTGKCCSSGSKAFCCQLPSCPSGFEWAENEAQNDPCYLASQILAACAPASQQEILASNGDSYAPPTVQNQDICSCSSPLYHLVSACAYCQGGTYVDWKTWSAICTGVHLTSENLHSSVNGIPDLPPWSLLDINSHPSFDPEVAKDVALGIPVPASSSASSSSATSSLTSSSTTATTTAATQSSSPTNTPTSLGSSTAPPHKKVSSAAVIGGCIGGAILLVIPIVWWISILTEAEFRPV
;
A
#
# COMPACT_ATOMS: atom_id res chain seq x y z
N MET A 1 -5.66 17.87 51.19
CA MET A 1 -5.49 16.69 50.31
C MET A 1 -6.56 16.64 49.22
N ILE A 2 -7.86 16.59 49.55
CA ILE A 2 -8.97 16.47 48.57
C ILE A 2 -8.90 17.48 47.40
N MET A 3 -8.68 18.78 47.66
CA MET A 3 -8.62 19.79 46.59
C MET A 3 -7.48 19.57 45.57
N LEU A 4 -6.35 18.98 45.96
CA LEU A 4 -5.27 18.63 45.03
C LEU A 4 -5.71 17.53 44.04
N LEU A 5 -6.59 16.63 44.47
CA LEU A 5 -7.14 15.57 43.62
C LEU A 5 -8.12 16.15 42.58
N GLN A 6 -8.95 17.12 42.97
CA GLN A 6 -9.85 17.83 42.04
C GLN A 6 -9.07 18.60 40.95
N SER A 7 -7.98 19.29 41.32
CA SER A 7 -7.12 19.98 40.34
C SER A 7 -6.46 19.02 39.34
N LEU A 8 -6.05 17.82 39.79
CA LEU A 8 -5.49 16.79 38.92
C LEU A 8 -6.53 16.22 37.94
N VAL A 9 -7.76 15.95 38.40
CA VAL A 9 -8.85 15.45 37.53
C VAL A 9 -9.23 16.48 36.47
N LEU A 10 -9.28 17.77 36.81
CA LEU A 10 -9.53 18.84 35.85
C LEU A 10 -8.41 18.98 34.81
N LEU A 11 -7.14 18.78 35.18
CA LEU A 11 -6.00 18.90 34.26
C LEU A 11 -6.05 17.87 33.11
N PHE A 12 -6.53 16.65 33.40
CA PHE A 12 -6.69 15.59 32.38
C PHE A 12 -7.87 15.81 31.42
N LEU A 13 -8.85 16.66 31.77
CA LEU A 13 -10.04 16.91 30.94
C LEU A 13 -9.87 18.02 29.88
N VAL A 14 -8.76 18.76 29.90
CA VAL A 14 -8.50 19.89 28.96
C VAL A 14 -7.27 19.66 28.08
N LEU A 15 -6.74 18.44 28.06
CA LEU A 15 -5.87 17.99 26.96
C LEU A 15 -6.76 17.53 25.80
N PRO A 16 -6.87 18.30 24.70
CA PRO A 16 -7.44 17.76 23.48
C PRO A 16 -6.50 16.65 23.00
N VAL A 17 -6.89 15.39 23.21
CA VAL A 17 -6.23 14.28 22.53
C VAL A 17 -6.57 14.44 21.06
N ALA A 18 -5.67 15.09 20.33
CA ALA A 18 -5.74 15.30 18.91
C ALA A 18 -5.47 13.95 18.22
N PHE A 19 -6.45 13.05 18.30
CA PHE A 19 -6.59 11.92 17.41
C PHE A 19 -6.75 12.48 15.99
N ALA A 20 -5.62 12.72 15.34
CA ALA A 20 -5.55 12.95 13.91
C ALA A 20 -5.93 11.63 13.24
N THR A 21 -7.24 11.36 13.15
CA THR A 21 -7.77 10.23 12.41
C THR A 21 -7.66 10.52 10.92
N THR A 22 -6.43 10.50 10.40
CA THR A 22 -6.08 10.53 8.97
C THR A 22 -6.47 9.22 8.29
N SER A 23 -7.74 8.87 8.43
CA SER A 23 -8.45 7.99 7.52
C SER A 23 -8.29 8.52 6.10
N THR A 24 -8.08 7.63 5.13
CA THR A 24 -7.94 7.97 3.72
C THR A 24 -9.15 8.77 3.25
N VAL A 25 -9.03 10.10 3.09
CA VAL A 25 -10.15 10.95 2.68
C VAL A 25 -10.37 10.81 1.18
N CYS A 26 -10.97 9.69 0.80
CA CYS A 26 -11.47 9.38 -0.52
C CYS A 26 -12.91 9.89 -0.69
N GLY A 27 -13.18 10.56 -1.81
CA GLY A 27 -14.49 11.12 -2.11
C GLY A 27 -14.74 11.30 -3.61
N TRP A 28 -16.01 11.30 -4.00
CA TRP A 28 -16.44 11.49 -5.39
C TRP A 28 -16.68 12.96 -5.71
N SER A 29 -15.82 13.55 -6.52
CA SER A 29 -15.95 14.91 -7.05
C SER A 29 -16.76 14.95 -8.34
N GLY A 30 -17.66 15.94 -8.46
CA GLY A 30 -18.52 16.16 -9.63
C GLY A 30 -19.99 15.81 -9.39
N THR A 31 -20.89 16.68 -9.85
CA THR A 31 -22.34 16.63 -9.56
C THR A 31 -23.13 16.28 -10.83
N ALA A 32 -24.02 15.29 -10.74
CA ALA A 32 -24.91 14.94 -11.83
C ALA A 32 -26.01 16.02 -12.02
N PRO A 33 -26.52 16.24 -13.26
CA PRO A 33 -26.29 15.44 -14.46
C PRO A 33 -25.02 15.80 -15.25
N PHE A 34 -24.49 17.03 -15.16
CA PHE A 34 -23.32 17.47 -15.94
C PHE A 34 -22.05 17.43 -15.08
N CYS A 35 -21.26 16.36 -15.21
CA CYS A 35 -20.12 16.11 -14.35
C CYS A 35 -18.81 16.64 -14.96
N ASN A 36 -18.07 17.40 -14.15
CA ASN A 36 -16.71 17.86 -14.44
C ASN A 36 -15.85 17.56 -13.20
N GLY A 37 -15.75 16.27 -12.86
CA GLY A 37 -15.09 15.82 -11.64
C GLY A 37 -13.60 16.10 -11.66
N LYS A 38 -13.12 16.86 -10.66
CA LYS A 38 -11.70 17.20 -10.47
C LYS A 38 -11.32 17.10 -9.00
N CYS A 39 -10.09 16.68 -8.74
CA CYS A 39 -9.56 16.56 -7.40
C CYS A 39 -8.92 17.89 -6.95
N SER A 40 -8.84 18.08 -5.63
CA SER A 40 -8.10 19.19 -5.03
C SER A 40 -6.61 19.04 -5.28
N SER A 41 -5.81 20.11 -5.14
CA SER A 41 -4.35 20.06 -5.36
C SER A 41 -3.59 19.14 -4.40
N SER A 42 -4.20 18.69 -3.31
CA SER A 42 -3.66 17.69 -2.37
C SER A 42 -4.21 16.27 -2.56
N GLN A 43 -5.05 16.04 -3.59
CA GLN A 43 -5.77 14.79 -3.79
C GLN A 43 -5.49 14.18 -5.16
N THR A 44 -5.10 12.91 -5.17
CA THR A 44 -4.91 12.13 -6.40
C THR A 44 -6.25 11.66 -6.95
N LYS A 45 -6.44 11.77 -8.27
CA LYS A 45 -7.52 11.06 -8.98
C LYS A 45 -7.10 9.60 -9.17
N LEU A 46 -7.70 8.70 -8.41
CA LEU A 46 -7.52 7.26 -8.61
C LEU A 46 -8.42 6.74 -9.75
N PRO A 47 -8.01 5.69 -10.46
CA PRO A 47 -8.88 4.99 -11.41
C PRO A 47 -10.04 4.31 -10.67
N SER A 48 -11.21 4.26 -11.30
CA SER A 48 -12.37 3.55 -10.74
C SER A 48 -13.40 3.22 -11.84
N PRO A 49 -13.97 2.00 -11.88
CA PRO A 49 -14.97 1.57 -12.87
C PRO A 49 -16.37 2.16 -12.64
N LEU A 50 -16.49 3.14 -11.74
CA LEU A 50 -17.72 3.86 -11.43
C LEU A 50 -17.61 5.35 -11.75
N ASP A 51 -16.63 5.80 -12.53
CA ASP A 51 -16.38 7.23 -12.78
C ASP A 51 -17.58 7.99 -13.36
N ASP A 52 -18.44 7.35 -14.16
CA ASP A 52 -19.68 7.97 -14.64
C ASP A 52 -20.80 8.13 -13.59
N CYS A 53 -20.69 7.54 -12.38
CA CYS A 53 -21.77 7.60 -11.36
C CYS A 53 -21.31 7.85 -9.91
N GLY A 54 -20.09 7.45 -9.59
CA GLY A 54 -19.61 7.27 -8.22
C GLY A 54 -20.58 6.45 -7.38
N THR A 55 -20.74 6.85 -6.12
CA THR A 55 -21.72 6.28 -5.17
C THR A 55 -23.15 6.83 -5.33
N GLY A 56 -23.47 7.51 -6.44
CA GLY A 56 -24.71 8.28 -6.54
C GLY A 56 -25.35 8.33 -7.93
N LYS A 57 -25.96 9.48 -8.26
CA LYS A 57 -26.57 9.72 -9.58
C LYS A 57 -25.50 9.75 -10.68
N CYS A 58 -25.78 9.02 -11.76
CA CYS A 58 -24.95 9.02 -12.97
C CYS A 58 -24.99 10.35 -13.72
N CYS A 59 -23.88 10.64 -14.36
CA CYS A 59 -23.66 11.77 -15.25
C CYS A 59 -24.33 11.49 -16.61
N SER A 60 -24.92 12.51 -17.23
CA SER A 60 -25.38 12.47 -18.62
C SER A 60 -24.37 13.06 -19.61
N SER A 61 -23.33 13.73 -19.09
CA SER A 61 -22.17 14.19 -19.86
C SER A 61 -21.01 14.45 -18.90
N GLY A 62 -19.80 14.06 -19.34
CA GLY A 62 -18.60 14.04 -18.51
C GLY A 62 -18.71 13.05 -17.35
N SER A 63 -17.62 12.91 -16.59
CA SER A 63 -17.49 11.91 -15.53
C SER A 63 -17.08 12.56 -14.20
N LYS A 64 -17.26 11.82 -13.10
CA LYS A 64 -16.75 12.17 -11.78
C LYS A 64 -15.26 11.83 -11.65
N ALA A 65 -14.65 12.32 -10.59
CA ALA A 65 -13.32 11.90 -10.19
C ALA A 65 -13.40 11.26 -8.79
N PHE A 66 -12.80 10.09 -8.63
CA PHE A 66 -12.58 9.50 -7.31
C PHE A 66 -11.26 10.07 -6.77
N CYS A 67 -11.38 10.92 -5.76
CA CYS A 67 -10.30 11.77 -5.28
C CYS A 67 -9.91 11.35 -3.87
N CYS A 68 -8.69 10.87 -3.69
CA CYS A 68 -8.17 10.45 -2.39
C CYS A 68 -7.02 11.34 -1.95
N GLN A 69 -7.05 11.77 -0.69
CA GLN A 69 -5.85 12.21 0.00
C GLN A 69 -4.99 10.96 0.25
N LEU A 70 -3.99 10.74 -0.58
CA LEU A 70 -3.00 9.67 -0.43
C LEU A 70 -1.91 10.05 0.58
N PRO A 71 -1.16 9.09 1.13
CA PRO A 71 0.15 9.38 1.69
C PRO A 71 1.11 9.80 0.56
N SER A 72 2.07 10.66 0.90
CA SER A 72 3.13 11.13 -0.01
C SER A 72 4.38 11.40 0.82
N CYS A 73 5.56 11.26 0.22
CA CYS A 73 6.82 11.55 0.92
C CYS A 73 7.05 13.06 1.15
N PRO A 74 7.75 13.45 2.24
CA PRO A 74 8.18 14.83 2.47
C PRO A 74 9.42 15.19 1.62
N SER A 75 9.73 16.49 1.53
CA SER A 75 10.97 17.00 0.94
C SER A 75 12.21 16.34 1.55
N GLY A 76 13.20 15.98 0.72
CA GLY A 76 14.33 15.13 1.06
C GLY A 76 14.22 13.70 0.52
N PHE A 77 13.06 13.34 -0.06
CA PHE A 77 12.79 12.04 -0.71
C PHE A 77 12.68 12.12 -2.24
N GLU A 78 13.11 13.23 -2.85
CA GLU A 78 13.10 13.43 -4.31
C GLU A 78 13.95 12.35 -5.04
N TRP A 79 14.92 11.77 -4.35
CA TRP A 79 15.71 10.63 -4.84
C TRP A 79 14.88 9.34 -5.03
N ALA A 80 13.74 9.21 -4.35
CA ALA A 80 12.89 8.03 -4.44
C ALA A 80 11.83 8.13 -5.56
N GLU A 81 11.72 9.29 -6.22
CA GLU A 81 10.77 9.52 -7.31
C GLU A 81 11.13 8.73 -8.58
N ASN A 82 10.16 8.52 -9.48
CA ASN A 82 10.42 8.11 -10.86
C ASN A 82 10.77 9.30 -11.76
N GLU A 83 11.14 9.04 -13.03
CA GLU A 83 11.46 10.09 -14.03
C GLU A 83 10.30 11.08 -14.28
N ALA A 84 9.07 10.71 -13.92
CA ALA A 84 7.87 11.54 -14.02
C ALA A 84 7.48 12.24 -12.70
N GLN A 85 8.41 12.33 -11.73
CA GLN A 85 8.26 13.01 -10.44
C GLN A 85 7.11 12.48 -9.55
N ASN A 86 6.89 11.17 -9.58
CA ASN A 86 5.93 10.50 -8.72
C ASN A 86 6.66 9.82 -7.55
N ASP A 87 6.25 10.15 -6.33
CA ASP A 87 6.80 9.58 -5.10
C ASP A 87 6.41 8.09 -4.91
N PRO A 88 7.14 7.30 -4.10
CA PRO A 88 6.88 5.87 -3.97
C PRO A 88 5.52 5.52 -3.37
N CYS A 89 4.88 6.41 -2.59
CA CYS A 89 3.52 6.20 -2.10
C CYS A 89 2.49 6.34 -3.21
N TYR A 90 2.64 7.36 -4.08
CA TYR A 90 1.83 7.48 -5.29
C TYR A 90 1.98 6.24 -6.17
N LEU A 91 3.21 5.82 -6.47
CA LEU A 91 3.51 4.67 -7.32
C LEU A 91 2.90 3.36 -6.78
N ALA A 92 3.09 3.08 -5.47
CA ALA A 92 2.48 1.93 -4.82
C ALA A 92 0.94 1.95 -4.90
N SER A 93 0.32 3.13 -4.69
CA SER A 93 -1.14 3.28 -4.78
C SER A 93 -1.68 3.01 -6.18
N GLN A 94 -0.94 3.40 -7.22
CA GLN A 94 -1.34 3.19 -8.63
C GLN A 94 -1.26 1.72 -9.03
N ILE A 95 -0.20 1.00 -8.62
CA ILE A 95 -0.09 -0.44 -8.81
C ILE A 95 -1.27 -1.16 -8.13
N LEU A 96 -1.51 -0.87 -6.85
CA LEU A 96 -2.60 -1.50 -6.08
C LEU A 96 -4.00 -1.16 -6.63
N ALA A 97 -4.24 0.09 -7.05
CA ALA A 97 -5.51 0.49 -7.66
C ALA A 97 -5.76 -0.17 -9.02
N ALA A 98 -4.69 -0.49 -9.76
CA ALA A 98 -4.78 -1.15 -11.06
C ALA A 98 -5.00 -2.67 -10.96
N CYS A 99 -4.55 -3.34 -9.87
CA CYS A 99 -4.96 -4.71 -9.55
C CYS A 99 -6.37 -4.81 -8.91
N ALA A 100 -6.69 -3.94 -7.95
CA ALA A 100 -7.87 -4.09 -7.09
C ALA A 100 -8.79 -2.82 -7.09
N PRO A 101 -9.61 -2.61 -8.13
CA PRO A 101 -10.28 -1.32 -8.39
C PRO A 101 -11.47 -0.94 -7.48
N ALA A 102 -11.70 -1.62 -6.34
CA ALA A 102 -12.92 -1.42 -5.55
C ALA A 102 -12.90 -1.72 -4.03
N SER A 103 -11.92 -2.45 -3.47
CA SER A 103 -12.12 -3.11 -2.15
C SER A 103 -11.03 -2.96 -1.09
N GLN A 104 -9.80 -2.55 -1.43
CA GLN A 104 -8.62 -2.72 -0.56
C GLN A 104 -7.73 -1.47 -0.43
N GLN A 105 -8.32 -0.28 -0.52
CA GLN A 105 -7.64 1.01 -0.33
C GLN A 105 -7.43 1.39 1.15
N GLU A 106 -7.09 0.40 1.99
CA GLU A 106 -6.59 0.58 3.36
C GLU A 106 -5.06 0.81 3.34
N ILE A 107 -4.61 1.57 2.33
CA ILE A 107 -3.21 1.84 2.00
C ILE A 107 -2.77 3.14 2.70
N LEU A 108 -2.69 3.11 4.03
CA LEU A 108 -2.15 4.24 4.79
C LEU A 108 -1.48 3.76 6.08
N ALA A 109 -0.15 3.88 6.15
CA ALA A 109 0.64 3.69 7.36
C ALA A 109 0.48 4.88 8.33
N SER A 110 -0.77 5.31 8.56
CA SER A 110 -1.16 6.53 9.29
C SER A 110 -0.67 6.59 10.75
N ASN A 111 -0.12 5.50 11.30
CA ASN A 111 0.33 5.41 12.69
C ASN A 111 1.68 4.64 12.82
N GLY A 112 2.58 4.75 11.85
CA GLY A 112 4.03 4.50 12.06
C GLY A 112 4.52 3.05 12.17
N ASP A 113 3.65 2.04 12.24
CA ASP A 113 4.09 0.63 12.30
C ASP A 113 4.71 0.16 10.96
N SER A 114 3.91 -0.36 10.03
CA SER A 114 4.34 -0.70 8.65
C SER A 114 3.13 -0.88 7.74
N TYR A 115 3.35 -1.02 6.42
CA TYR A 115 2.28 -1.52 5.53
C TYR A 115 2.02 -3.01 5.80
N ALA A 116 0.75 -3.39 5.86
CA ALA A 116 0.34 -4.76 6.12
C ALA A 116 0.76 -5.69 4.94
N PRO A 117 1.43 -6.82 5.23
CA PRO A 117 1.63 -7.88 4.25
C PRO A 117 0.32 -8.40 3.63
N PRO A 118 0.39 -9.07 2.47
CA PRO A 118 -0.71 -9.81 1.91
C PRO A 118 -1.39 -10.76 2.89
N THR A 119 -2.67 -10.99 2.66
CA THR A 119 -3.59 -11.90 3.35
C THR A 119 -4.16 -12.90 2.35
N VAL A 120 -4.69 -14.03 2.81
CA VAL A 120 -5.22 -15.06 1.89
C VAL A 120 -6.40 -14.59 1.04
N GLN A 121 -7.00 -13.44 1.38
CA GLN A 121 -8.07 -12.75 0.67
C GLN A 121 -7.59 -11.66 -0.31
N ASN A 122 -6.30 -11.29 -0.30
CA ASN A 122 -5.75 -10.25 -1.19
C ASN A 122 -4.45 -10.62 -1.90
N GLN A 123 -3.95 -11.87 -1.78
CA GLN A 123 -2.79 -12.31 -2.56
C GLN A 123 -3.07 -12.27 -4.07
N ASP A 124 -2.51 -11.27 -4.75
CA ASP A 124 -2.60 -11.08 -6.19
C ASP A 124 -1.23 -10.74 -6.81
N ILE A 125 -1.22 -10.53 -8.12
CA ILE A 125 0.00 -10.27 -8.91
C ILE A 125 0.69 -8.95 -8.53
N CYS A 126 -0.03 -7.98 -7.96
CA CYS A 126 0.55 -6.77 -7.40
C CYS A 126 1.05 -7.01 -5.97
N SER A 127 0.19 -7.54 -5.10
CA SER A 127 0.48 -7.70 -3.67
C SER A 127 1.70 -8.60 -3.41
N CYS A 128 1.87 -9.61 -4.25
CA CYS A 128 2.99 -10.58 -4.20
C CYS A 128 4.13 -10.23 -5.18
N SER A 129 4.25 -8.96 -5.58
CA SER A 129 5.38 -8.47 -6.41
C SER A 129 6.47 -7.78 -5.58
N SER A 130 7.74 -7.99 -5.93
CA SER A 130 8.84 -7.28 -5.27
C SER A 130 8.88 -5.78 -5.58
N PRO A 131 8.48 -5.27 -6.77
CA PRO A 131 8.44 -3.82 -7.00
C PRO A 131 7.41 -3.10 -6.14
N LEU A 132 6.22 -3.69 -5.92
CA LEU A 132 5.28 -3.11 -4.97
C LEU A 132 5.86 -3.12 -3.55
N TYR A 133 6.46 -4.23 -3.11
CA TYR A 133 7.07 -4.34 -1.78
C TYR A 133 8.13 -3.26 -1.53
N HIS A 134 9.03 -3.03 -2.50
CA HIS A 134 10.04 -1.97 -2.40
C HIS A 134 9.38 -0.57 -2.32
N LEU A 135 8.36 -0.31 -3.14
CA LEU A 135 7.63 0.98 -3.14
C LEU A 135 6.87 1.22 -1.83
N VAL A 136 6.14 0.24 -1.29
CA VAL A 136 5.45 0.42 0.01
C VAL A 136 6.44 0.53 1.18
N SER A 137 7.58 -0.15 1.11
CA SER A 137 8.62 -0.07 2.16
C SER A 137 9.32 1.29 2.17
N ALA A 138 9.68 1.82 0.99
CA ALA A 138 10.18 3.19 0.85
C ALA A 138 9.14 4.23 1.27
N CYS A 139 7.86 4.00 0.93
CA CYS A 139 6.75 4.84 1.32
C CYS A 139 6.52 4.85 2.85
N ALA A 140 6.66 3.72 3.55
CA ALA A 140 6.63 3.69 5.01
C ALA A 140 7.84 4.41 5.61
N TYR A 141 9.04 4.14 5.09
CA TYR A 141 10.27 4.79 5.52
C TYR A 141 10.21 6.33 5.38
N CYS A 142 9.66 6.86 4.28
CA CYS A 142 9.51 8.30 4.10
C CYS A 142 8.41 8.94 4.97
N GLN A 143 7.45 8.15 5.46
CA GLN A 143 6.50 8.54 6.51
C GLN A 143 7.09 8.44 7.93
N GLY A 144 8.33 7.94 8.09
CA GLY A 144 8.95 7.68 9.39
C GLY A 144 8.45 6.42 10.09
N GLY A 145 7.76 5.53 9.37
CA GLY A 145 7.39 4.20 9.83
C GLY A 145 8.42 3.12 9.49
N THR A 146 8.13 1.88 9.89
CA THR A 146 9.01 0.72 9.61
C THR A 146 8.52 -0.12 8.44
N TYR A 147 9.30 -1.12 8.05
CA TYR A 147 8.99 -2.08 6.99
C TYR A 147 9.45 -3.47 7.43
N VAL A 148 8.75 -4.50 6.96
CA VAL A 148 9.12 -5.91 7.19
C VAL A 148 10.10 -6.39 6.12
N ASP A 149 10.82 -7.48 6.39
CA ASP A 149 11.61 -8.17 5.37
C ASP A 149 10.71 -8.83 4.30
N TRP A 150 11.27 -9.12 3.13
CA TRP A 150 10.52 -9.70 2.01
C TRP A 150 9.95 -11.09 2.34
N LYS A 151 10.65 -11.92 3.12
CA LYS A 151 10.16 -13.26 3.48
C LYS A 151 8.96 -13.17 4.43
N THR A 152 8.91 -12.15 5.30
CA THR A 152 7.72 -11.82 6.09
C THR A 152 6.61 -11.26 5.22
N TRP A 153 6.92 -10.39 4.24
CA TRP A 153 5.93 -9.87 3.29
C TRP A 153 5.30 -10.98 2.43
N SER A 154 6.11 -11.79 1.74
CA SER A 154 5.65 -12.82 0.81
C SER A 154 5.23 -14.13 1.50
N ALA A 155 5.10 -14.16 2.84
CA ALA A 155 4.97 -15.39 3.64
C ALA A 155 3.76 -16.27 3.27
N ILE A 156 2.71 -15.68 2.69
CA ILE A 156 1.46 -16.36 2.30
C ILE A 156 1.25 -16.41 0.78
N CYS A 157 2.16 -15.83 -0.01
CA CYS A 157 2.05 -15.72 -1.45
C CYS A 157 2.25 -17.09 -2.14
N THR A 158 1.23 -17.55 -2.86
CA THR A 158 1.27 -18.81 -3.62
C THR A 158 2.14 -18.75 -4.88
N GLY A 159 2.44 -17.54 -5.36
CA GLY A 159 3.46 -17.22 -6.36
C GLY A 159 4.00 -15.82 -6.12
N VAL A 160 5.20 -15.52 -6.61
CA VAL A 160 5.85 -14.19 -6.46
C VAL A 160 6.34 -13.64 -7.80
N HIS A 161 6.29 -12.33 -7.95
CA HIS A 161 6.62 -11.63 -9.20
C HIS A 161 7.79 -10.69 -8.99
N LEU A 162 8.95 -11.03 -9.57
CA LEU A 162 10.23 -10.39 -9.26
C LEU A 162 10.67 -9.30 -10.27
N THR A 163 9.86 -9.05 -11.31
CA THR A 163 10.19 -8.08 -12.37
C THR A 163 9.00 -7.17 -12.71
N SER A 164 9.30 -5.98 -13.24
CA SER A 164 8.30 -5.07 -13.82
C SER A 164 7.56 -5.69 -15.02
N GLU A 165 8.21 -6.55 -15.79
CA GLU A 165 7.58 -7.25 -16.93
C GLU A 165 6.37 -8.09 -16.49
N ASN A 166 6.45 -8.78 -15.36
CA ASN A 166 5.32 -9.57 -14.84
C ASN A 166 4.14 -8.68 -14.41
N LEU A 167 4.42 -7.51 -13.83
CA LEU A 167 3.41 -6.50 -13.48
C LEU A 167 2.76 -5.92 -14.74
N HIS A 168 3.57 -5.36 -15.66
CA HIS A 168 3.08 -4.64 -16.84
C HIS A 168 2.36 -5.56 -17.84
N SER A 169 2.75 -6.84 -17.94
CA SER A 169 2.05 -7.82 -18.78
C SER A 169 0.65 -8.18 -18.26
N SER A 170 0.39 -7.91 -16.98
CA SER A 170 -0.82 -8.35 -16.27
C SER A 170 -1.75 -7.19 -15.91
N VAL A 171 -1.22 -5.97 -15.87
CA VAL A 171 -1.87 -4.78 -15.31
C VAL A 171 -1.58 -3.56 -16.20
N ASN A 172 -2.62 -3.03 -16.85
CA ASN A 172 -2.50 -1.83 -17.68
C ASN A 172 -2.50 -0.55 -16.83
N GLY A 173 -1.70 0.44 -17.22
CA GLY A 173 -1.70 1.78 -16.61
C GLY A 173 -0.84 1.93 -15.35
N ILE A 174 0.05 0.97 -15.07
CA ILE A 174 1.15 1.16 -14.12
C ILE A 174 2.10 2.26 -14.66
N PRO A 175 2.44 3.29 -13.86
CA PRO A 175 3.45 4.30 -14.23
C PRO A 175 4.87 3.70 -14.20
N ASP A 176 5.82 4.31 -14.92
CA ASP A 176 7.20 3.84 -14.95
C ASP A 176 7.83 3.78 -13.55
N LEU A 177 8.52 2.68 -13.24
CA LEU A 177 9.01 2.37 -11.90
C LEU A 177 10.48 2.78 -11.74
N PRO A 178 10.88 3.40 -10.61
CA PRO A 178 12.26 3.84 -10.43
C PRO A 178 13.21 2.63 -10.28
N PRO A 179 14.45 2.67 -10.78
CA PRO A 179 15.32 1.48 -10.86
C PRO A 179 15.57 0.78 -9.53
N TRP A 180 15.60 1.52 -8.42
CA TRP A 180 15.78 0.96 -7.07
C TRP A 180 14.61 0.06 -6.63
N SER A 181 13.40 0.29 -7.15
CA SER A 181 12.25 -0.59 -6.89
C SER A 181 12.33 -1.93 -7.64
N LEU A 182 13.28 -2.08 -8.57
CA LEU A 182 13.49 -3.28 -9.37
C LEU A 182 14.71 -4.10 -8.88
N LEU A 183 15.19 -3.84 -7.66
CA LEU A 183 16.28 -4.57 -7.03
C LEU A 183 15.93 -6.06 -6.82
N ASP A 184 16.87 -6.93 -7.20
CA ASP A 184 16.73 -8.38 -7.00
C ASP A 184 16.58 -8.72 -5.52
N ILE A 185 15.46 -9.34 -5.19
CA ILE A 185 15.05 -9.63 -3.81
C ILE A 185 15.81 -10.82 -3.21
N ASN A 186 16.52 -11.60 -4.03
CA ASN A 186 17.39 -12.68 -3.56
C ASN A 186 18.71 -12.11 -3.01
N SER A 187 19.21 -11.05 -3.64
CA SER A 187 20.35 -10.24 -3.18
C SER A 187 19.94 -9.29 -2.05
N HIS A 188 18.80 -8.63 -2.16
CA HIS A 188 18.29 -7.67 -1.17
C HIS A 188 16.98 -8.16 -0.55
N PRO A 189 17.02 -9.11 0.41
CA PRO A 189 15.83 -9.75 1.01
C PRO A 189 15.05 -8.84 1.99
N SER A 190 15.42 -7.56 2.07
CA SER A 190 14.70 -6.49 2.73
C SER A 190 14.88 -5.23 1.90
N PHE A 191 13.93 -4.31 1.97
CA PHE A 191 14.18 -2.92 1.60
C PHE A 191 15.34 -2.35 2.44
N ASP A 192 16.19 -1.56 1.79
CA ASP A 192 17.39 -0.94 2.32
C ASP A 192 17.48 0.47 1.71
N PRO A 193 17.29 1.55 2.50
CA PRO A 193 17.14 2.89 1.95
C PRO A 193 18.47 3.48 1.48
N GLU A 194 19.60 3.09 2.06
CA GLU A 194 20.93 3.45 1.58
C GLU A 194 21.20 2.85 0.19
N VAL A 195 21.00 1.54 0.03
CA VAL A 195 21.15 0.84 -1.27
C VAL A 195 20.17 1.39 -2.31
N ALA A 196 18.91 1.62 -1.94
CA ALA A 196 17.91 2.18 -2.85
C ALA A 196 18.30 3.59 -3.34
N LYS A 197 18.85 4.42 -2.45
CA LYS A 197 19.34 5.76 -2.77
C LYS A 197 20.60 5.75 -3.62
N ASP A 198 21.53 4.83 -3.36
CA ASP A 198 22.71 4.65 -4.21
C ASP A 198 22.31 4.29 -5.65
N VAL A 199 21.37 3.35 -5.82
CA VAL A 199 20.82 3.00 -7.15
C VAL A 199 20.14 4.19 -7.82
N ALA A 200 19.36 4.99 -7.08
CA ALA A 200 18.73 6.20 -7.62
C ALA A 200 19.74 7.26 -8.09
N LEU A 201 20.91 7.32 -7.44
CA LEU A 201 22.03 8.18 -7.84
C LEU A 201 22.92 7.57 -8.94
N GLY A 202 22.56 6.41 -9.48
CA GLY A 202 23.33 5.69 -10.51
C GLY A 202 24.62 5.05 -10.00
N ILE A 203 24.76 4.88 -8.67
CA ILE A 203 25.93 4.26 -8.05
C ILE A 203 25.82 2.73 -8.20
N PRO A 204 26.85 2.03 -8.70
CA PRO A 204 26.81 0.57 -8.82
C PRO A 204 26.82 -0.10 -7.44
N VAL A 205 25.66 -0.61 -7.01
CA VAL A 205 25.55 -1.38 -5.78
C VAL A 205 26.13 -2.79 -5.95
N PRO A 206 26.86 -3.32 -4.95
CA PRO A 206 27.38 -4.68 -5.00
C PRO A 206 26.23 -5.69 -4.88
N ALA A 207 26.23 -6.73 -5.72
CA ALA A 207 25.36 -7.88 -5.52
C ALA A 207 25.65 -8.46 -4.13
N SER A 208 24.63 -8.44 -3.25
CA SER A 208 24.83 -8.63 -1.81
C SER A 208 25.50 -9.97 -1.51
N SER A 209 26.73 -9.89 -1.00
CA SER A 209 27.61 -11.05 -0.90
C SER A 209 27.29 -11.85 0.36
N SER A 210 26.49 -12.91 0.21
CA SER A 210 26.14 -13.88 1.25
C SER A 210 27.34 -14.26 2.10
N ALA A 211 27.34 -13.80 3.36
CA ALA A 211 28.54 -13.74 4.20
C ALA A 211 29.15 -15.13 4.50
N SER A 212 30.11 -15.54 3.68
CA SER A 212 30.94 -16.73 3.90
C SER A 212 32.25 -16.31 4.57
N SER A 213 32.31 -16.42 5.89
CA SER A 213 33.48 -16.06 6.69
C SER A 213 34.70 -16.93 6.34
N SER A 214 35.64 -16.39 5.58
CA SER A 214 36.94 -17.01 5.26
C SER A 214 38.08 -16.01 5.48
N SER A 215 38.96 -16.30 6.44
CA SER A 215 40.07 -15.42 6.81
C SER A 215 41.09 -15.26 5.68
N ALA A 216 41.55 -14.03 5.46
CA ALA A 216 42.61 -13.76 4.49
C ALA A 216 43.95 -14.38 4.96
N THR A 217 44.42 -15.41 4.26
CA THR A 217 45.81 -15.90 4.34
C THR A 217 46.35 -16.06 2.91
N SER A 218 47.41 -15.33 2.57
CA SER A 218 47.94 -15.29 1.21
C SER A 218 48.80 -16.50 0.88
N SER A 219 48.59 -17.10 -0.30
CA SER A 219 49.60 -17.89 -0.99
C SER A 219 49.42 -17.82 -2.50
N LEU A 220 50.54 -17.67 -3.22
CA LEU A 220 50.62 -17.84 -4.68
C LEU A 220 51.18 -19.23 -4.98
N THR A 221 50.77 -19.86 -6.08
CA THR A 221 51.60 -20.71 -6.97
C THR A 221 50.81 -21.03 -8.25
N SER A 222 51.52 -21.30 -9.35
CA SER A 222 51.02 -21.32 -10.73
C SER A 222 50.75 -22.73 -11.30
N SER A 223 50.27 -22.76 -12.57
CA SER A 223 50.32 -23.87 -13.54
C SER A 223 49.41 -25.11 -13.30
N SER A 224 48.97 -25.87 -14.31
CA SER A 224 48.80 -25.65 -15.77
C SER A 224 48.13 -26.88 -16.44
N THR A 225 47.64 -26.74 -17.70
CA THR A 225 47.42 -27.82 -18.72
C THR A 225 46.39 -28.95 -18.45
N THR A 226 45.76 -29.66 -19.42
CA THR A 226 45.18 -29.36 -20.77
C THR A 226 44.25 -30.54 -21.19
N ALA A 227 43.15 -30.27 -21.93
CA ALA A 227 42.36 -31.23 -22.75
C ALA A 227 41.59 -32.38 -22.02
N THR A 228 40.68 -33.17 -22.62
CA THR A 228 40.22 -33.34 -24.03
C THR A 228 38.75 -33.85 -24.08
N THR A 229 38.01 -33.57 -25.17
CA THR A 229 36.86 -34.33 -25.81
C THR A 229 35.88 -35.19 -24.98
N THR A 230 34.57 -35.26 -25.31
CA THR A 230 34.03 -35.90 -26.54
C THR A 230 32.56 -35.52 -26.82
N ALA A 231 32.08 -35.64 -28.07
CA ALA A 231 30.67 -35.52 -28.48
C ALA A 231 29.90 -36.86 -28.26
N ALA A 232 28.67 -37.18 -28.70
CA ALA A 232 27.65 -36.62 -29.62
C ALA A 232 26.27 -37.32 -29.29
N THR A 233 25.09 -37.17 -29.93
CA THR A 233 24.56 -36.44 -31.11
C THR A 233 23.00 -36.45 -31.06
N GLN A 234 22.32 -35.67 -31.94
CA GLN A 234 20.94 -35.90 -32.46
C GLN A 234 19.73 -35.74 -31.48
N SER A 235 18.46 -35.51 -31.85
CA SER A 235 17.76 -34.86 -33.00
C SER A 235 16.43 -35.59 -33.31
N SER A 236 15.27 -34.96 -33.09
CA SER A 236 14.05 -35.11 -33.93
C SER A 236 12.83 -34.29 -33.45
N SER A 237 12.02 -33.84 -34.40
CA SER A 237 10.60 -33.45 -34.25
C SER A 237 9.79 -34.26 -35.28
N PRO A 238 8.51 -34.59 -35.04
CA PRO A 238 7.40 -33.82 -35.66
C PRO A 238 6.08 -33.80 -34.80
N THR A 239 5.28 -32.72 -34.69
CA THR A 239 4.29 -32.09 -35.63
C THR A 239 2.82 -32.55 -35.40
N ASN A 240 1.84 -31.66 -35.71
CA ASN A 240 0.36 -31.85 -35.73
C ASN A 240 -0.39 -31.87 -34.37
N THR A 241 -1.64 -31.39 -34.19
CA THR A 241 -2.61 -30.60 -35.02
C THR A 241 -3.66 -29.90 -34.10
N PRO A 242 -4.46 -28.92 -34.58
CA PRO A 242 -5.40 -28.14 -33.75
C PRO A 242 -6.85 -28.66 -33.73
N THR A 243 -7.64 -28.19 -32.74
CA THR A 243 -9.12 -28.31 -32.67
C THR A 243 -9.73 -26.95 -32.29
N SER A 244 -10.99 -26.68 -32.68
CA SER A 244 -11.63 -25.36 -32.58
C SER A 244 -13.12 -25.43 -32.20
N LEU A 245 -13.69 -24.27 -31.85
CA LEU A 245 -15.10 -23.86 -31.94
C LEU A 245 -16.07 -24.21 -30.76
N GLY A 246 -16.97 -23.25 -30.47
CA GLY A 246 -18.03 -23.33 -29.44
C GLY A 246 -17.89 -22.24 -28.36
N SER A 247 -18.36 -20.99 -28.46
CA SER A 247 -19.53 -20.35 -29.12
C SER A 247 -20.76 -20.15 -28.20
N SER A 248 -21.01 -18.87 -27.89
CA SER A 248 -22.32 -18.23 -27.65
C SER A 248 -23.09 -18.43 -26.32
N THR A 249 -23.53 -17.28 -25.77
CA THR A 249 -24.89 -16.97 -25.21
C THR A 249 -24.93 -16.45 -23.76
N ALA A 250 -24.95 -15.12 -23.62
CA ALA A 250 -25.68 -14.40 -22.57
C ALA A 250 -27.14 -14.15 -23.08
N PRO A 251 -28.17 -13.73 -22.30
CA PRO A 251 -28.15 -12.68 -21.26
C PRO A 251 -29.08 -12.97 -20.04
N PRO A 252 -29.80 -12.02 -19.38
CA PRO A 252 -29.30 -11.18 -18.28
C PRO A 252 -30.19 -11.23 -17.01
N HIS A 253 -30.14 -10.15 -16.20
CA HIS A 253 -30.93 -9.85 -14.98
C HIS A 253 -30.41 -10.53 -13.68
N LYS A 254 -30.51 -9.94 -12.47
CA LYS A 254 -31.12 -8.67 -12.02
C LYS A 254 -30.11 -7.85 -11.18
N LYS A 255 -30.27 -6.52 -11.13
CA LYS A 255 -29.60 -5.67 -10.13
C LYS A 255 -30.38 -5.74 -8.80
N VAL A 256 -29.67 -5.83 -7.67
CA VAL A 256 -30.21 -5.59 -6.31
C VAL A 256 -29.32 -4.55 -5.64
N SER A 257 -29.89 -3.42 -5.27
CA SER A 257 -29.19 -2.33 -4.59
C SER A 257 -29.61 -2.26 -3.11
N SER A 258 -28.84 -2.91 -2.24
CA SER A 258 -28.98 -2.77 -0.79
C SER A 258 -28.16 -1.58 -0.31
N ALA A 259 -28.81 -0.61 0.34
CA ALA A 259 -28.19 0.65 0.74
C ALA A 259 -27.70 0.67 2.20
N ALA A 260 -26.70 1.53 2.43
CA ALA A 260 -25.95 1.73 3.65
C ALA A 260 -26.74 1.85 4.97
N VAL A 261 -26.27 1.13 6.00
CA VAL A 261 -26.42 1.51 7.43
C VAL A 261 -25.17 1.10 8.23
N ILE A 262 -24.05 1.81 8.08
CA ILE A 262 -22.94 1.79 9.07
C ILE A 262 -22.43 3.22 9.23
N GLY A 263 -22.66 3.81 10.41
CA GLY A 263 -22.32 5.21 10.70
C GLY A 263 -22.83 5.69 12.07
N GLY A 264 -22.93 4.79 13.05
CA GLY A 264 -23.73 5.00 14.27
C GLY A 264 -22.99 4.86 15.61
N CYS A 265 -21.68 4.61 15.64
CA CYS A 265 -20.97 4.29 16.89
C CYS A 265 -20.50 5.51 17.68
N ILE A 266 -20.13 6.62 17.01
CA ILE A 266 -19.48 7.78 17.66
C ILE A 266 -20.49 8.63 18.45
N GLY A 267 -21.73 8.78 17.97
CA GLY A 267 -22.77 9.57 18.64
C GLY A 267 -23.26 8.97 19.97
N GLY A 268 -23.15 7.65 20.14
CA GLY A 268 -23.61 6.96 21.36
C GLY A 268 -22.74 7.21 22.59
N ALA A 269 -21.42 7.36 22.42
CA ALA A 269 -20.49 7.55 23.52
C ALA A 269 -20.72 8.88 24.27
N ILE A 270 -20.91 9.97 23.52
CA ILE A 270 -21.08 11.33 24.08
C ILE A 270 -22.38 11.41 24.91
N LEU A 271 -23.46 10.77 24.47
CA LEU A 271 -24.75 10.77 25.16
C LEU A 271 -24.77 9.98 26.48
N LEU A 272 -23.84 9.04 26.70
CA LEU A 272 -23.74 8.29 27.96
C LEU A 272 -22.82 8.94 29.00
N VAL A 273 -21.80 9.70 28.58
CA VAL A 273 -20.89 10.38 29.52
C VAL A 273 -21.59 11.50 30.30
N ILE A 274 -22.43 12.30 29.63
CA ILE A 274 -23.14 13.43 30.25
C ILE A 274 -23.97 13.02 31.49
N PRO A 275 -24.91 12.05 31.42
CA PRO A 275 -25.69 11.64 32.60
C PRO A 275 -24.82 10.98 33.69
N ILE A 276 -23.74 10.29 33.34
CA ILE A 276 -22.82 9.69 34.34
C ILE A 276 -22.07 10.79 35.11
N VAL A 277 -21.53 11.80 34.43
CA VAL A 277 -20.88 12.95 35.09
C VAL A 277 -21.88 13.70 35.98
N TRP A 278 -23.09 13.95 35.50
CA TRP A 278 -24.13 14.63 36.28
C TRP A 278 -24.57 13.83 37.52
N TRP A 279 -24.69 12.50 37.40
CA TRP A 279 -24.98 11.61 38.53
C TRP A 279 -23.86 11.61 39.57
N ILE A 280 -22.60 11.59 39.14
CA ILE A 280 -21.43 11.69 40.04
C ILE A 280 -21.42 13.04 40.76
N SER A 281 -21.73 14.15 40.08
CA SER A 281 -21.86 15.47 40.73
C SER A 281 -22.91 15.46 41.85
N ILE A 282 -24.11 14.92 41.57
CA ILE A 282 -25.19 14.81 42.56
C ILE A 282 -24.78 13.97 43.78
N LEU A 283 -24.07 12.85 43.57
CA LEU A 283 -23.55 12.04 44.67
C LEU A 283 -22.52 12.80 45.51
N THR A 284 -21.64 13.61 44.90
CA THR A 284 -20.65 14.40 45.66
C THR A 284 -21.25 15.57 46.46
N GLU A 285 -22.44 16.06 46.09
CA GLU A 285 -23.16 17.07 46.89
C GLU A 285 -23.94 16.48 48.07
N ALA A 286 -24.33 15.20 48.00
CA ALA A 286 -25.09 14.52 49.05
C ALA A 286 -24.28 14.33 50.35
N GLU A 287 -22.98 14.04 50.23
CA GLU A 287 -22.09 13.72 51.35
C GLU A 287 -21.72 14.93 52.22
N PHE A 288 -22.04 16.17 51.78
CA PHE A 288 -21.58 17.42 52.39
C PHE A 288 -22.70 18.24 53.08
N ARG A 289 -23.75 17.58 53.57
CA ARG A 289 -24.72 18.16 54.52
C ARG A 289 -24.41 17.72 55.96
N PRO A 290 -23.66 18.51 56.76
CA PRO A 290 -23.61 18.28 58.20
C PRO A 290 -24.99 18.53 58.83
N VAL A 291 -25.24 17.82 59.94
CA VAL A 291 -26.39 18.00 60.84
C VAL A 291 -25.96 18.85 62.02
#